data_AF-A0A3C1MY85-F1
#
_entry.id   AF-A0A3C1MY85-F1
#
_cell.length_a   1.000
_cell.length_b   1.000
_cell.length_c   1.000
_cell.angle_alpha   90.00
_cell.angle_beta   90.00
_cell.angle_gamma   90.00
#
_symmetry.space_group_name_H-M   'P 1'
#
loop_
_entity.id
_entity.type
_entity.pdbx_description
1 polymer ?
#
loop_
_entity_poly.entity_id
_entity_poly.type
_entity_poly.pdbx_seq_one_letter_code
_entity_poly.pdbx_strand_id
1 'polypeptide(L)' 'MYHAYWNDWYSDWDWFLWFGMVFLIFSSFGNWGYSYRAHQKYDLQPRKEAFDILSERYARGELSRDEYALMKSEIAKK' A
#
# COMPACT_ATOMS: atom_id res chain seq x y z
N MET A 1 -1.29 -50.16 -27.24
CA MET A 1 -0.46 -50.07 -26.02
C MET A 1 0.48 -48.86 -26.02
N TYR A 2 1.12 -48.48 -27.14
CA TYR A 2 1.99 -47.29 -27.19
C TYR A 2 1.25 -45.96 -26.98
N HIS A 3 0.05 -45.79 -27.54
CA HIS A 3 -0.74 -44.55 -27.40
C HIS A 3 -1.25 -44.27 -25.98
N ALA A 4 -1.47 -45.29 -25.16
CA ALA A 4 -1.94 -45.11 -23.78
C ALA A 4 -0.84 -44.52 -22.88
N TYR A 5 0.40 -45.00 -23.05
CA TYR A 5 1.55 -44.51 -22.28
C TYR A 5 1.86 -43.04 -22.54
N TRP A 6 1.80 -42.61 -23.80
CA TRP A 6 1.99 -41.18 -24.14
C TRP A 6 0.86 -40.31 -23.60
N ASN A 7 -0.38 -40.80 -23.62
CA ASN A 7 -1.52 -40.07 -23.09
C ASN A 7 -1.46 -39.90 -21.57
N ASP A 8 -1.13 -40.97 -20.83
CA ASP A 8 -0.95 -40.92 -19.38
C ASP A 8 0.22 -40.00 -18.99
N TRP A 9 1.33 -40.10 -19.71
CA TRP A 9 2.48 -39.23 -19.49
C TRP A 9 2.11 -37.74 -19.64
N TYR A 10 1.47 -37.36 -20.74
CA TYR A 10 1.03 -35.97 -20.95
C TYR A 10 -0.02 -35.54 -19.91
N SER A 11 -0.93 -36.43 -19.53
CA SER A 11 -1.97 -36.16 -18.52
C SER A 11 -1.39 -35.89 -17.13
N ASP A 12 -0.35 -36.62 -16.74
CA ASP A 12 0.35 -36.43 -15.47
C ASP A 12 1.09 -35.09 -15.41
N TRP A 13 1.68 -34.66 -16.55
CA TRP A 13 2.32 -33.36 -16.68
C TRP A 13 1.32 -32.20 -16.76
N ASP A 14 0.14 -32.42 -17.36
CA ASP A 14 -0.90 -31.40 -17.49
C ASP A 14 -1.41 -30.97 -16.12
N TRP A 15 -1.66 -31.91 -15.20
CA TRP A 15 -2.02 -31.61 -13.81
C TRP A 15 -0.95 -30.79 -13.10
N PHE A 16 0.33 -31.18 -13.20
CA PHE A 16 1.42 -30.47 -12.55
C PHE A 16 1.56 -29.02 -13.06
N LEU A 17 1.49 -28.83 -14.39
CA LEU A 17 1.54 -27.51 -15.00
C LEU A 17 0.33 -26.65 -14.64
N TRP A 18 -0.85 -27.25 -14.56
CA TRP A 18 -2.08 -26.56 -14.16
C TRP A 18 -2.00 -26.08 -12.71
N PHE A 19 -1.50 -26.91 -11.80
CA PHE A 19 -1.26 -26.51 -10.40
C PHE A 19 -0.21 -25.40 -10.29
N GLY A 20 0.88 -25.49 -11.05
CA GLY A 20 1.90 -24.43 -11.11
C GLY A 20 1.30 -23.10 -11.59
N MET A 21 0.49 -23.13 -12.65
CA MET A 21 -0.19 -21.94 -13.18
C MET A 21 -1.12 -21.31 -12.14
N VAL A 22 -1.96 -22.12 -11.49
CA VAL A 22 -2.88 -21.63 -10.44
C VAL A 22 -2.11 -21.04 -9.26
N PHE A 23 -1.06 -21.70 -8.79
CA PHE A 23 -0.21 -21.21 -7.72
C PHE A 23 0.43 -19.85 -8.05
N LEU A 24 0.95 -19.70 -9.29
CA LEU A 24 1.54 -18.44 -9.76
C LEU A 24 0.52 -17.30 -9.80
N ILE A 25 -0.71 -17.57 -10.25
CA ILE A 25 -1.80 -16.59 -10.25
C ILE A 25 -2.12 -16.14 -8.83
N PHE A 26 -2.38 -17.07 -7.91
CA PHE A 26 -2.69 -16.73 -6.51
C PHE A 26 -1.54 -16.02 -5.78
N SER A 27 -0.29 -16.42 -6.03
CA SER A 27 0.89 -15.74 -5.48
C SER A 27 1.01 -14.30 -5.98
N SER A 28 0.64 -14.04 -7.24
CA SER A 28 0.72 -12.71 -7.84
C SER A 28 -0.40 -11.79 -7.34
N PHE A 29 -1.61 -12.30 -7.12
CA PHE A 29 -2.73 -11.52 -6.59
C PHE A 29 -2.48 -11.02 -5.16
N GLY A 30 -1.91 -11.85 -4.29
CA GLY A 30 -1.57 -11.45 -2.92
C GLY A 30 -0.47 -10.38 -2.89
N ASN A 31 0.52 -10.48 -3.79
CA ASN A 31 1.65 -9.57 -3.83
C ASN A 31 1.31 -8.21 -4.46
N TRP A 32 0.38 -8.18 -5.44
CA TRP A 32 -0.07 -6.93 -6.07
C TRP A 32 -0.86 -6.05 -5.09
N GLY A 33 -1.84 -6.62 -4.38
CA GLY A 33 -2.65 -5.86 -3.42
C GLY A 33 -1.83 -5.33 -2.24
N TYR A 34 -0.88 -6.13 -1.74
CA TYR A 34 -0.01 -5.74 -0.64
C TYR A 34 1.01 -4.66 -1.05
N SER A 35 1.70 -4.84 -2.17
CA SER A 35 2.66 -3.85 -2.66
C SER A 35 1.99 -2.54 -3.07
N TYR A 36 0.81 -2.57 -3.69
CA TYR A 36 0.09 -1.36 -4.08
C TYR A 36 -0.41 -0.57 -2.86
N ARG A 37 -0.95 -1.25 -1.85
CA ARG A 37 -1.45 -0.62 -0.62
C ARG A 37 -0.31 -0.17 0.32
N ALA A 38 0.83 -0.87 0.30
CA ALA A 38 2.01 -0.46 1.04
C ALA A 38 2.68 0.77 0.41
N HIS A 39 2.87 0.80 -0.91
CA HIS A 39 3.45 1.95 -1.60
C HIS A 39 2.55 3.20 -1.52
N GLN A 40 1.22 3.05 -1.50
CA GLN A 40 0.32 4.19 -1.25
C GLN A 40 0.58 4.90 0.08
N LYS A 41 1.00 4.17 1.13
CA LYS A 41 1.27 4.77 2.44
C LYS A 41 2.65 5.46 2.53
N TYR A 42 3.60 5.09 1.68
CA TYR A 42 4.93 5.69 1.66
C TYR A 42 5.03 6.89 0.72
N ASP A 43 4.25 6.91 -0.36
CA ASP A 43 4.27 8.01 -1.34
C ASP A 43 3.43 9.22 -0.90
N LEU A 44 2.44 8.98 -0.04
CA LEU A 44 1.78 10.01 0.73
C LEU A 44 2.60 10.25 2.00
N GLN A 45 3.65 11.07 1.92
CA GLN A 45 4.13 11.77 3.11
C GLN A 45 2.88 12.24 3.87
N PRO A 46 2.72 11.94 5.18
CA PRO A 46 1.60 12.46 5.94
C PRO A 46 1.67 13.97 5.76
N ARG A 47 0.72 14.50 4.99
CA ARG A 47 0.67 15.92 4.65
C ARG A 47 0.54 16.62 5.99
N LYS A 48 1.65 17.14 6.51
CA LYS A 48 1.69 17.84 7.80
C LYS A 48 0.52 18.80 7.77
N GLU A 49 -0.45 18.57 8.65
CA GLU A 49 -1.64 19.39 8.65
C GLU A 49 -1.24 20.81 9.06
N ALA A 50 -2.05 21.80 8.67
CA ALA A 50 -1.78 23.19 9.04
C ALA A 50 -1.61 23.33 10.58
N PHE A 51 -2.31 22.50 11.35
CA PHE A 51 -2.17 22.41 12.80
C PHE A 51 -0.82 21.86 13.27
N ASP A 52 -0.28 20.84 12.61
CA ASP A 52 1.04 20.28 12.96
C ASP A 52 2.12 21.33 12.78
N ILE A 53 2.09 22.05 11.64
CA ILE A 53 3.05 23.13 11.35
C ILE A 53 2.93 24.27 12.37
N LEU A 54 1.70 24.66 12.72
CA LEU A 54 1.45 25.72 13.69
C LEU A 54 1.94 25.32 15.10
N SER A 55 1.72 24.06 15.49
CA SER A 55 2.19 23.54 16.78
C SER A 55 3.71 23.47 16.86
N GLU A 56 4.38 23.07 15.76
CA GLU A 56 5.82 22.98 15.68
C GLU A 56 6.47 24.37 15.83
N ARG A 57 5.90 25.40 15.21
CA ARG A 57 6.38 26.79 15.33
C ARG A 57 6.19 27.36 16.74
N TYR A 58 5.05 27.07 17.37
CA TYR A 58 4.81 27.47 18.77
C TYR A 58 5.80 26.79 19.72
N ALA A 59 6.07 25.49 19.53
CA ALA A 59 7.04 24.75 20.33
C ALA A 59 8.49 25.25 20.16
N ARG A 60 8.83 25.76 18.97
CA ARG A 60 10.12 26.44 18.71
C ARG A 60 10.21 27.85 19.31
N GLY A 61 9.11 28.40 19.82
CA GLY A 61 9.05 29.77 20.33
C GLY A 61 9.07 30.84 19.23
N GLU A 62 8.82 30.47 17.98
CA GLU A 62 8.73 31.40 16.84
C GLU A 62 7.41 32.19 16.84
N LEU A 63 6.41 31.72 17.59
CA LEU A 63 5.10 32.38 17.76
C LEU A 63 4.83 32.70 19.23
N SER A 64 4.27 33.87 19.48
CA SER A 64 3.63 34.17 20.75
C SER A 64 2.31 33.40 20.92
N ARG A 65 1.84 33.29 22.16
CA ARG A 65 0.58 32.59 22.49
C ARG A 65 -0.63 33.21 21.79
N ASP A 66 -0.63 34.53 21.62
CA ASP A 66 -1.74 35.28 21.03
C ASP A 66 -1.82 35.06 19.52
N GLU A 67 -0.65 35.08 18.85
CA GLU A 67 -0.54 34.77 17.42
C GLU A 67 -0.94 33.32 17.12
N TYR A 68 -0.57 32.38 18.01
CA TYR A 68 -0.97 30.98 17.88
C TYR A 68 -2.49 30.81 17.96
N ALA A 69 -3.14 31.49 18.90
CA ALA A 69 -4.59 31.43 19.08
C ALA A 69 -5.35 32.02 17.88
N LEU A 70 -4.86 33.14 17.34
CA LEU A 70 -5.40 33.76 16.12
C LEU A 70 -5.32 32.80 14.93
N MET A 71 -4.13 32.30 14.60
CA MET A 71 -3.94 31.38 13.47
C MET A 71 -4.73 30.08 13.62
N LYS A 72 -4.82 29.54 14.83
CA LYS A 72 -5.63 28.35 15.12
C LYS A 72 -7.11 28.58 14.80
N SER A 73 -7.64 29.76 15.13
CA SER A 73 -9.03 30.12 14.87
C SER A 73 -9.33 30.34 13.37
N GLU A 74 -8.36 30.87 12.62
CA GLU A 74 -8.49 31.05 11.17
C GLU A 74 -8.49 29.71 10.43
N ILE A 75 -7.61 28.78 10.83
CA ILE A 75 -7.58 27.42 10.27
C ILE A 75 -8.90 26.69 10.54
N ALA A 76 -9.47 26.84 11.74
CA ALA A 76 -10.73 26.20 12.11
C ALA A 76 -11.99 26.79 11.44
N LYS A 77 -11.90 28.01 10.89
CA LYS A 77 -13.00 28.68 10.17
C LYS A 77 -13.09 28.28 8.69
N LYS A 78 -12.06 27.64 8.16
CA LYS A 78 -11.96 27.26 6.75
C LYS A 78 -12.46 25.84 6.53
#